data_AF-A0A6P0DWW1-F1
#
_entry.id   AF-A0A6P0DWW1-F1
#
_cell.length_a   1.000
_cell.length_b   1.000
_cell.length_c   1.000
_cell.angle_alpha   90.00
_cell.angle_beta   90.00
_cell.angle_gamma   90.00
#
_symmetry.space_group_name_H-M   'P 1'
#
loop_
_entity.id
_entity.type
_entity.pdbx_description
1 polymer ?
#
loop_
_entity_poly.entity_id
_entity_poly.type
_entity_poly.pdbx_seq_one_letter_code
_entity_poly.pdbx_strand_id
1 'polypeptide(L)'
;GQDVTALVLRNLEPITAEDEAELRAFADHHNIQFWLQPKGPDTVYPFYPLDRTLTYTLPEFGITMPFKPTDFTQVNHQINRVLMSRALKLLDAQPGDRLLDLFCGIGNFTLPMATRAREVMGIEGSEALTTRALANAQHN
;
A
#
# COMPACT_ATOMS: atom_id res chain seq x y z
N GLY A 1 -0.58 -6.11 5.93
CA GLY A 1 -1.09 -4.73 6.15
C GLY A 1 -1.26 -4.52 7.63
N GLN A 2 -1.98 -3.48 8.03
CA GLN A 2 -2.22 -3.22 9.46
C GLN A 2 -3.08 -4.33 10.10
N ASP A 3 -4.20 -4.69 9.47
CA ASP A 3 -5.18 -5.64 10.03
C ASP A 3 -5.37 -6.90 9.17
N VAL A 4 -4.71 -6.97 8.02
CA VAL A 4 -4.82 -8.07 7.05
C VAL A 4 -3.46 -8.70 6.84
N THR A 5 -3.37 -10.00 7.09
CA THR A 5 -2.24 -10.85 6.66
C THR A 5 -2.57 -11.41 5.29
N ALA A 6 -1.70 -11.15 4.30
CA ALA A 6 -1.90 -11.64 2.95
C ALA A 6 -0.80 -12.64 2.56
N LEU A 7 -1.19 -13.72 1.89
CA LEU A 7 -0.27 -14.66 1.24
C LEU A 7 -0.46 -14.58 -0.27
N VAL A 8 0.64 -14.45 -1.00
CA VAL A 8 0.63 -14.49 -2.47
C VAL A 8 1.06 -15.89 -2.89
N LEU A 9 0.15 -16.61 -3.56
CA LEU A 9 0.43 -17.92 -4.12
C LEU A 9 0.76 -17.79 -5.61
N ARG A 10 1.95 -18.23 -5.99
CA ARG A 10 2.35 -18.31 -7.40
C ARG A 10 1.82 -19.59 -8.02
N ASN A 11 0.73 -19.47 -8.77
CA ASN A 11 0.07 -20.59 -9.44
C ASN A 11 0.47 -20.63 -10.92
N LEU A 12 1.29 -21.59 -11.34
CA LEU A 12 1.75 -21.66 -12.74
C LEU A 12 0.64 -22.15 -13.70
N GLU A 13 -0.38 -22.81 -13.14
CA GLU A 13 -1.57 -23.27 -13.84
C GLU A 13 -2.83 -22.70 -13.17
N PRO A 14 -3.99 -22.70 -13.85
CA PRO A 14 -5.26 -22.38 -13.21
C PRO A 14 -5.52 -23.32 -12.03
N ILE A 15 -5.90 -22.77 -10.87
CA ILE A 15 -6.31 -23.58 -9.72
C ILE A 15 -7.62 -24.30 -10.02
N THR A 16 -7.77 -25.52 -9.50
CA THR A 16 -8.98 -26.31 -9.68
C THR A 16 -10.07 -25.89 -8.69
N ALA A 17 -11.30 -26.36 -8.89
CA ALA A 17 -12.39 -26.12 -7.94
C ALA A 17 -12.13 -26.76 -6.56
N GLU A 18 -11.38 -27.85 -6.52
CA GLU A 18 -10.94 -28.50 -5.26
C GLU A 18 -9.90 -27.63 -4.55
N ASP A 19 -8.89 -27.14 -5.27
CA ASP A 19 -7.90 -26.20 -4.73
C ASP A 19 -8.57 -24.93 -4.18
N GLU A 20 -9.56 -24.39 -4.90
CA GLU A 20 -10.31 -23.23 -4.44
C GLU A 20 -10.99 -23.48 -3.09
N ALA A 21 -11.61 -24.64 -2.91
CA ALA A 21 -12.31 -24.98 -1.67
C ALA A 21 -11.32 -25.08 -0.49
N GLU A 22 -10.20 -25.77 -0.69
CA GLU A 22 -9.14 -25.92 0.32
C GLU A 22 -8.48 -24.58 0.68
N LEU A 23 -8.16 -23.75 -0.33
CA LEU A 23 -7.58 -22.43 -0.10
C LEU A 23 -8.53 -21.50 0.66
N ARG A 24 -9.84 -21.53 0.36
CA ARG A 24 -10.84 -20.76 1.11
C ARG A 24 -10.94 -21.23 2.56
N ALA A 25 -11.04 -22.53 2.79
CA ALA A 25 -11.11 -23.10 4.13
C ALA A 25 -9.85 -22.76 4.95
N PHE A 26 -8.67 -22.80 4.34
CA PHE A 26 -7.42 -22.40 4.98
C PHE A 26 -7.40 -20.90 5.31
N ALA A 27 -7.85 -20.05 4.38
CA ALA A 27 -7.93 -18.61 4.60
C ALA A 27 -8.85 -18.26 5.78
N ASP A 28 -10.01 -18.90 5.86
CA ASP A 28 -10.96 -18.72 6.96
C ASP A 28 -10.39 -19.20 8.29
N HIS A 29 -9.78 -20.39 8.31
CA HIS A 29 -9.20 -20.96 9.53
C HIS A 29 -8.08 -20.10 10.11
N HIS A 30 -7.22 -19.54 9.24
CA HIS A 30 -6.07 -18.74 9.67
C HIS A 30 -6.32 -17.23 9.66
N ASN A 31 -7.53 -16.78 9.28
CA ASN A 31 -7.89 -15.37 9.09
C ASN A 31 -6.87 -14.61 8.23
N ILE A 32 -6.56 -15.17 7.06
CA ILE A 32 -5.64 -14.59 6.07
C ILE A 32 -6.35 -14.33 4.75
N GLN A 33 -5.74 -13.50 3.91
CA GLN A 33 -6.17 -13.25 2.53
C GLN A 33 -5.20 -13.88 1.53
N PHE A 34 -5.72 -14.72 0.65
CA PHE A 34 -4.99 -15.20 -0.50
C PHE A 34 -5.08 -14.24 -1.68
N TRP A 35 -3.93 -14.08 -2.33
CA TRP A 35 -3.76 -13.47 -3.62
C TRP A 35 -3.12 -14.49 -4.56
N LEU A 36 -3.47 -14.45 -5.84
CA LEU A 36 -2.93 -15.36 -6.85
C LEU A 36 -2.00 -14.61 -7.78
N GLN A 37 -0.93 -15.28 -8.22
CA GLN A 37 0.05 -14.78 -9.16
C GLN A 37 0.26 -15.79 -10.30
N PRO A 38 -0.54 -15.70 -11.39
CA PRO A 38 -0.46 -16.65 -12.49
C PRO A 38 0.78 -16.46 -13.38
N LYS A 39 1.32 -15.23 -13.47
CA LYS A 39 2.48 -14.90 -14.33
C LYS A 39 3.47 -14.00 -13.58
N GLY A 40 3.89 -12.89 -14.20
CA GLY A 40 4.81 -11.92 -13.62
C GLY A 40 4.20 -11.14 -12.43
N PRO A 41 5.00 -10.25 -11.80
CA PRO A 41 4.59 -9.44 -10.65
C PRO A 41 3.29 -8.65 -10.87
N ASP A 42 3.03 -8.19 -12.09
CA ASP A 42 1.86 -7.37 -12.41
C ASP A 42 0.54 -8.14 -12.48
N THR A 43 0.62 -9.48 -12.44
CA THR A 43 -0.57 -10.35 -12.51
C THR A 43 -1.16 -10.71 -11.16
N VAL A 44 -0.68 -10.09 -10.07
CA VAL A 44 -1.17 -10.35 -8.72
C VAL A 44 -2.57 -9.77 -8.52
N TYR A 45 -3.53 -10.60 -8.13
CA TYR A 45 -4.92 -10.21 -7.85
C TYR A 45 -5.48 -10.90 -6.59
N PRO A 46 -6.44 -10.27 -5.87
CA PRO A 46 -7.02 -10.86 -4.67
C PRO A 46 -7.91 -12.05 -5.05
N PHE A 47 -7.81 -13.14 -4.29
CA PHE A 47 -8.61 -14.34 -4.50
C PHE A 47 -9.70 -14.48 -3.43
N TYR A 48 -9.31 -14.56 -2.15
CA TYR A 48 -10.26 -14.73 -1.06
C TYR A 48 -9.63 -14.42 0.31
N PRO A 49 -10.35 -13.77 1.24
CA PRO A 49 -11.64 -13.11 1.03
C PRO A 49 -11.48 -11.77 0.28
N LEU A 50 -12.54 -11.33 -0.41
CA LEU A 50 -12.51 -10.16 -1.30
C LEU A 50 -12.97 -8.85 -0.62
N ASP A 51 -13.53 -8.94 0.58
CA ASP A 51 -14.02 -7.82 1.37
C ASP A 51 -12.93 -7.15 2.22
N ARG A 52 -11.67 -7.57 2.03
CA ARG A 52 -10.52 -7.07 2.80
C ARG A 52 -9.52 -6.37 1.91
N THR A 53 -9.07 -5.22 2.39
CA THR A 53 -8.09 -4.39 1.70
C THR A 53 -6.83 -4.30 2.54
N LEU A 54 -5.68 -4.58 1.92
CA LEU A 54 -4.39 -4.29 2.54
C LEU A 54 -4.22 -2.77 2.63
N THR A 55 -4.14 -2.29 3.85
CA THR A 55 -3.95 -0.86 4.13
C THR A 55 -2.79 -0.66 5.09
N TYR A 56 -2.15 0.49 4.92
CA TYR A 56 -1.23 1.07 5.87
C TYR A 56 -1.75 2.46 6.25
N THR A 57 -1.73 2.80 7.54
CA THR A 57 -2.23 4.10 8.00
C THR A 57 -1.12 4.94 8.61
N LEU A 58 -1.27 6.25 8.45
CA LEU A 58 -0.49 7.32 9.06
C LEU A 58 -1.44 8.20 9.90
N PRO A 59 -1.82 7.77 11.12
CA PRO A 59 -2.90 8.41 11.88
C PRO A 59 -2.65 9.89 12.23
N GLU A 60 -1.39 10.29 12.46
CA GLU A 60 -1.03 11.70 12.72
C GLU A 60 -1.46 12.64 11.59
N PHE A 61 -1.55 12.12 10.37
CA PHE A 61 -1.88 12.88 9.17
C PHE A 61 -3.27 12.56 8.63
N GLY A 62 -4.05 11.71 9.32
CA GLY A 62 -5.36 11.25 8.85
C GLY A 62 -5.31 10.40 7.58
N ILE A 63 -4.15 9.81 7.24
CA ILE A 63 -3.95 9.14 5.95
C ILE A 63 -4.13 7.62 6.07
N THR A 64 -4.86 7.06 5.11
CA THR A 64 -4.96 5.62 4.85
C THR A 64 -4.50 5.34 3.42
N MET A 65 -3.54 4.43 3.26
CA MET A 65 -2.97 4.05 1.96
C MET A 65 -3.28 2.58 1.67
N PRO A 66 -4.29 2.28 0.85
CA PRO A 66 -4.43 0.97 0.23
C PRO A 66 -3.18 0.61 -0.59
N PHE A 67 -2.78 -0.66 -0.56
CA PHE A 67 -1.64 -1.15 -1.35
C PHE A 67 -1.83 -2.60 -1.77
N LYS A 68 -1.08 -3.06 -2.77
CA LYS A 68 -1.00 -4.46 -3.18
C LYS A 68 0.17 -5.16 -2.49
N PRO A 69 0.13 -6.49 -2.29
CA PRO A 69 1.26 -7.24 -1.71
C PRO A 69 2.60 -7.06 -2.45
N THR A 70 2.55 -6.73 -3.74
CA THR A 70 3.70 -6.50 -4.60
C THR A 70 4.19 -5.05 -4.60
N ASP A 71 3.42 -4.12 -4.05
CA ASP A 71 3.82 -2.72 -3.96
C ASP A 71 4.92 -2.60 -2.90
N PHE A 72 5.94 -1.79 -3.18
CA PHE A 72 6.97 -1.51 -2.18
C PHE A 72 6.34 -0.72 -1.03
N THR A 73 6.43 -1.29 0.18
CA THR A 73 6.01 -0.64 1.42
C THR A 73 7.09 -0.81 2.47
N GLN A 74 7.05 0.03 3.50
CA GLN A 74 7.97 -0.08 4.62
C GLN A 74 7.60 -1.28 5.48
N VAL A 75 8.51 -2.26 5.58
CA VAL A 75 8.29 -3.53 6.32
C VAL A 75 7.92 -3.28 7.77
N ASN A 76 8.55 -2.29 8.42
CA ASN A 76 8.24 -1.91 9.79
C ASN A 76 7.40 -0.62 9.82
N HIS A 77 6.08 -0.82 9.88
CA HIS A 77 5.08 0.24 9.93
C HIS A 77 5.23 1.18 11.13
N GLN A 78 5.64 0.68 12.29
CA GLN A 78 5.83 1.50 13.50
C GLN A 78 7.02 2.43 13.34
N ILE A 79 8.17 1.90 12.88
CA ILE A 79 9.36 2.72 12.62
C ILE A 79 9.08 3.73 11.50
N ASN A 80 8.36 3.34 10.44
CA ASN A 80 7.99 4.28 9.38
C ASN A 80 7.18 5.47 9.92
N ARG A 81 6.22 5.24 10.84
CA ARG A 81 5.46 6.35 11.47
C ARG A 81 6.37 7.30 12.24
N VAL A 82 7.31 6.76 13.02
CA VAL A 82 8.26 7.58 13.79
C VAL A 82 9.19 8.37 12.87
N LEU A 83 9.69 7.73 11.81
CA LEU A 83 10.51 8.39 10.79
C LEU A 83 9.73 9.52 10.12
N MET A 84 8.50 9.26 9.69
CA MET A 84 7.62 10.20 9.01
C MET A 84 7.35 11.44 9.87
N SER A 85 6.91 11.22 11.10
CA SER A 85 6.64 12.28 12.08
C SER A 85 7.86 13.18 12.31
N ARG A 86 9.03 12.56 12.50
CA ARG A 86 10.29 13.30 12.70
C ARG A 86 10.70 14.09 11.45
N ALA A 87 10.66 13.46 10.28
CA ALA A 87 11.06 14.09 9.02
C ALA A 87 10.18 15.31 8.71
N LEU A 88 8.86 15.18 8.84
CA LEU A 88 7.92 16.28 8.55
C LEU A 88 7.98 17.39 9.58
N LYS A 89 8.28 17.07 10.84
CA LYS A 89 8.54 18.08 11.87
C LYS A 89 9.83 18.86 11.58
N LEU A 90 10.87 18.19 11.09
CA LEU A 90 12.13 18.85 10.71
C LEU A 90 12.00 19.67 9.43
N LEU A 91 11.19 19.20 8.48
CA LEU A 91 10.89 19.94 7.25
C LEU A 91 10.13 21.24 7.53
N ASP A 92 9.30 21.25 8.57
CA ASP A 92 8.52 22.40 9.03
C ASP A 92 7.74 23.09 7.90
N ALA A 93 7.09 22.27 7.07
CA ALA A 93 6.32 22.72 5.92
C ALA A 93 5.20 23.68 6.32
N GLN A 94 5.14 24.82 5.65
CA GLN A 94 4.14 25.85 5.86
C GLN A 94 3.04 25.79 4.79
N PRO A 95 1.82 26.31 5.06
CA PRO A 95 0.70 26.30 4.11
C PRO A 95 0.96 26.99 2.77
N GLY A 96 2.01 27.81 2.65
CA GLY A 96 2.40 28.46 1.40
C GLY A 96 3.42 27.68 0.57
N ASP A 97 4.02 26.64 1.14
CA ASP A 97 5.17 25.96 0.56
C ASP A 97 4.78 25.06 -0.62
N ARG A 98 5.72 24.94 -1.55
CA ARG A 98 5.66 24.02 -2.68
C ARG A 98 6.77 23.00 -2.48
N LEU A 99 6.41 21.73 -2.30
CA LEU A 99 7.35 20.68 -1.93
C LEU A 99 7.55 19.68 -3.07
N LEU A 100 8.72 19.05 -3.07
CA LEU A 100 9.09 18.01 -4.03
C LEU A 100 9.47 16.75 -3.25
N ASP A 101 8.82 15.63 -3.58
CA ASP A 101 9.15 14.29 -3.09
C ASP A 101 9.77 13.48 -4.24
N LEU A 102 11.05 13.12 -4.10
CA LEU A 102 11.77 12.33 -5.10
C LEU A 102 11.79 10.86 -4.66
N PHE A 103 11.49 9.95 -5.59
CA PHE A 103 11.30 8.52 -5.32
C PHE A 103 10.12 8.27 -4.37
N CYS A 104 8.99 8.91 -4.67
CA CYS A 104 7.86 8.99 -3.75
C CYS A 104 7.11 7.67 -3.54
N GLY A 105 7.38 6.64 -4.37
CA GLY A 105 6.72 5.34 -4.32
C GLY A 105 5.20 5.49 -4.37
N ILE A 106 4.51 4.92 -3.38
CA ILE A 106 3.04 4.98 -3.25
C ILE A 106 2.52 6.26 -2.58
N GLY A 107 3.39 7.26 -2.34
CA GLY A 107 3.03 8.54 -1.71
C GLY A 107 3.25 8.60 -0.20
N ASN A 108 4.15 7.79 0.35
CA ASN A 108 4.35 7.67 1.81
C ASN A 108 4.78 8.98 2.48
N PHE A 109 5.56 9.84 1.81
CA PHE A 109 5.90 11.19 2.28
C PHE A 109 5.06 12.26 1.57
N THR A 110 4.81 12.13 0.26
CA THR A 110 3.98 13.05 -0.52
C THR A 110 2.65 13.37 0.16
N LEU A 111 1.89 12.35 0.56
CA LEU A 111 0.54 12.56 1.08
C LEU A 111 0.56 13.26 2.45
N PRO A 112 1.38 12.85 3.43
CA PRO A 112 1.54 13.62 4.66
C PRO A 112 1.96 15.07 4.45
N MET A 113 2.90 15.33 3.53
CA MET A 113 3.30 16.70 3.21
C MET A 113 2.14 17.52 2.66
N ALA A 114 1.28 16.91 1.83
CA ALA A 114 0.13 17.58 1.23
C ALA A 114 -0.93 18.00 2.26
N THR A 115 -0.93 17.43 3.47
CA THR A 115 -1.80 17.87 4.56
C THR A 115 -1.38 19.20 5.19
N ARG A 116 -0.16 19.68 4.92
CA ARG A 116 0.44 20.88 5.54
C ARG A 116 0.85 21.96 4.54
N ALA A 117 1.29 21.57 3.35
CA ALA A 117 1.81 22.47 2.32
C ALA A 117 0.72 22.89 1.32
N ARG A 118 1.02 23.89 0.48
CA ARG A 118 0.12 24.33 -0.60
C ARG A 118 0.01 23.29 -1.70
N GLU A 119 1.16 22.77 -2.14
CA GLU A 119 1.24 21.76 -3.18
C GLU A 119 2.48 20.88 -2.98
N VAL A 120 2.36 19.62 -3.37
CA VAL A 120 3.44 18.66 -3.33
C VAL A 120 3.50 17.93 -4.65
N MET A 121 4.69 17.89 -5.25
CA MET A 121 4.96 17.11 -6.45
C MET A 121 5.73 15.85 -6.08
N GLY A 122 5.15 14.69 -6.35
CA GLY A 122 5.86 13.41 -6.23
C GLY A 122 6.44 12.98 -7.57
N ILE A 123 7.71 12.54 -7.58
CA ILE A 123 8.38 11.96 -8.75
C ILE A 123 8.75 10.52 -8.41
N GLU A 124 8.37 9.58 -9.27
CA GLU A 124 8.65 8.14 -9.12
C GLU A 124 8.94 7.53 -10.49
N GLY A 125 9.85 6.55 -10.53
CA GLY A 125 10.30 5.90 -11.76
C GLY A 125 9.42 4.71 -12.18
N SER A 126 8.57 4.20 -11.29
CA SER A 126 7.61 3.13 -11.58
C SER A 126 6.20 3.67 -11.85
N GLU A 127 5.67 3.40 -13.05
CA GLU A 127 4.29 3.76 -13.42
C GLU A 127 3.24 3.07 -12.52
N ALA A 128 3.50 1.84 -12.08
CA ALA A 128 2.62 1.14 -11.16
C ALA A 128 2.53 1.87 -9.81
N LEU A 129 3.67 2.36 -9.30
CA LEU A 129 3.72 3.08 -8.03
C LEU A 129 3.14 4.50 -8.16
N THR A 130 3.37 5.22 -9.27
CA THR A 130 2.73 6.53 -9.49
C THR A 130 1.22 6.41 -9.60
N THR A 131 0.71 5.39 -10.31
CA THR A 131 -0.73 5.10 -10.39
C THR A 131 -1.29 4.78 -9.00
N ARG A 132 -0.57 4.00 -8.19
CA ARG A 132 -0.95 3.73 -6.80
C ARG A 132 -0.94 4.99 -5.94
N ALA A 133 0.06 5.86 -6.08
CA ALA A 133 0.16 7.12 -5.34
C ALA A 133 -1.00 8.06 -5.68
N LEU A 134 -1.39 8.15 -6.95
CA LEU A 134 -2.57 8.92 -7.38
C LEU A 134 -3.87 8.35 -6.80
N ALA A 135 -4.05 7.03 -6.82
CA ALA A 135 -5.20 6.38 -6.21
C ALA A 135 -5.24 6.63 -4.69
N ASN A 136 -4.10 6.60 -4.01
CA ASN A 136 -4.00 6.94 -2.60
C ASN A 136 -4.30 8.42 -2.35
N ALA A 137 -3.85 9.33 -3.22
CA ALA A 137 -4.19 10.75 -3.12
C ALA A 137 -5.68 11.02 -3.27
N GLN A 138 -6.38 10.27 -4.12
CA GLN A 138 -7.84 10.38 -4.30
C GLN A 138 -8.66 9.75 -3.17
N HIS A 139 -8.07 8.77 -2.47
CA HIS A 139 -8.71 8.07 -1.37
C HIS A 139 -8.74 8.90 -0.08
N ASN A 140 -7.79 9.82 0.09
CA ASN A 140 -7.64 10.68 1.27
C ASN A 140 -8.18 12.08 1.00
#